data_AF-A8T4E5-F1
#
_entry.id   AF-A8T4E5-F1
#
_cell.length_a   1.000
_cell.length_b   1.000
_cell.length_c   1.000
_cell.angle_alpha   90.00
_cell.angle_beta   90.00
_cell.angle_gamma   90.00
#
_symmetry.space_group_name_H-M   'P 1'
#
loop_
_entity.id
_entity.type
_entity.pdbx_description
1 polymer ?
#
loop_
_entity_poly.entity_id
_entity_poly.type
_entity_poly.pdbx_seq_one_letter_code
_entity_poly.pdbx_strand_id
1 'polypeptide(L)'
;MNKKFKLTLMLAAATSVVGCQTVPNQTLVSTATQETIEHAKAELDGKRFYKLNEYDHTIEVSDDGVIVFKSYLPRSGGYVWVPVVIQDSSFKISCNDLREFIDAGMIVQAQFVGRGGRIESYNKQRCEEYGDPVWN
;
A
#
# COMPACT_ATOMS: atom_id res chain seq x y z
N MET A 1 -50.26 40.41 39.55
CA MET A 1 -50.32 38.92 39.58
C MET A 1 -49.32 38.37 38.57
N ASN A 2 -48.26 37.69 39.04
CA ASN A 2 -47.63 36.47 38.48
C ASN A 2 -47.42 36.35 36.95
N LYS A 3 -46.28 35.96 36.37
CA LYS A 3 -45.12 35.20 36.86
C LYS A 3 -44.02 35.26 35.77
N LYS A 4 -42.78 35.40 36.24
CA LYS A 4 -41.46 35.08 35.64
C LYS A 4 -41.45 34.39 34.26
N PHE A 5 -40.88 35.08 33.27
CA PHE A 5 -40.48 34.51 31.98
C PHE A 5 -39.15 33.76 32.17
N LYS A 6 -39.18 32.42 32.15
CA LYS A 6 -37.97 31.59 32.16
C LYS A 6 -37.48 31.44 30.72
N LEU A 7 -36.42 32.15 30.37
CA LEU A 7 -35.68 31.96 29.13
C LEU A 7 -34.71 30.78 29.33
N THR A 8 -35.11 29.59 28.92
CA THR A 8 -34.23 28.41 28.97
C THR A 8 -33.45 28.35 27.66
N LEU A 9 -32.19 28.78 27.69
CA LEU A 9 -31.24 28.68 26.59
C LEU A 9 -30.80 27.20 26.47
N MET A 10 -31.40 26.44 25.55
CA MET A 10 -30.87 25.13 25.16
C MET A 10 -29.76 25.35 24.13
N LEU A 11 -28.51 25.30 24.58
CA LEU A 11 -27.34 25.26 23.73
C LEU A 11 -27.16 23.82 23.22
N ALA A 12 -27.69 23.53 22.02
CA ALA A 12 -27.44 22.28 21.32
C ALA A 12 -26.00 22.32 20.76
N ALA A 13 -25.04 21.78 21.51
CA ALA A 13 -23.73 21.45 20.98
C ALA A 13 -23.89 20.24 20.06
N ALA A 14 -24.16 20.49 18.78
CA ALA A 14 -24.01 19.48 17.74
C ALA A 14 -22.51 19.28 17.51
N THR A 15 -21.88 18.40 18.29
CA THR A 15 -20.57 17.89 17.94
C THR A 15 -20.74 17.00 16.72
N SER A 16 -20.53 17.57 15.54
CA SER A 16 -20.32 16.81 14.32
C SER A 16 -19.07 15.96 14.53
N VAL A 17 -19.27 14.69 14.86
CA VAL A 17 -18.22 13.68 14.81
C VAL A 17 -17.94 13.45 13.32
N VAL A 18 -17.13 14.32 12.73
CA VAL A 18 -16.44 14.01 11.47
C VAL A 18 -15.19 13.25 11.90
N GLY A 19 -15.35 11.95 12.13
CA GLY A 19 -14.28 11.10 12.64
C GLY A 19 -14.25 9.78 11.89
N CYS A 20 -13.19 9.59 11.11
CA CYS A 20 -12.84 8.39 10.35
C CYS A 20 -13.82 7.98 9.25
N GLN A 21 -13.78 8.69 8.11
CA GLN A 21 -13.90 7.95 6.85
C GLN A 21 -12.62 7.14 6.70
N THR A 22 -12.64 5.89 7.19
CA THR A 22 -11.68 4.89 6.74
C THR A 22 -11.87 4.80 5.23
N VAL A 23 -10.92 5.34 4.46
CA VAL A 23 -10.86 5.09 3.02
C VAL A 23 -10.97 3.58 2.87
N PRO A 24 -12.00 3.07 2.16
CA PRO A 24 -12.14 1.64 2.00
C PRO A 24 -10.83 1.15 1.39
N ASN A 25 -10.18 0.21 2.06
CA ASN A 25 -9.09 -0.55 1.49
C ASN A 25 -9.72 -1.37 0.36
N GLN A 26 -10.01 -0.73 -0.77
CA GLN A 26 -10.62 -1.36 -1.92
C GLN A 26 -9.64 -2.45 -2.32
N THR A 27 -10.08 -3.70 -2.20
CA THR A 27 -9.31 -4.83 -2.70
C THR A 27 -9.08 -4.56 -4.18
N LEU A 28 -7.86 -4.19 -4.53
CA LEU A 28 -7.49 -3.94 -5.92
C LEU A 28 -7.73 -5.24 -6.68
N VAL A 29 -8.38 -5.14 -7.84
CA VAL A 29 -8.62 -6.28 -8.74
C VAL A 29 -7.78 -6.10 -9.99
N SER A 30 -7.04 -7.13 -10.37
CA SER A 30 -6.22 -7.13 -11.57
C SER A 30 -7.11 -7.09 -12.80
N THR A 31 -6.73 -6.29 -13.79
CA THR A 31 -7.35 -6.25 -15.12
C THR A 31 -6.43 -6.85 -16.19
N ALA A 32 -5.31 -7.45 -15.78
CA ALA A 32 -4.34 -8.02 -16.68
C ALA A 32 -4.93 -9.20 -17.46
N THR A 33 -4.47 -9.35 -18.70
CA THR A 33 -4.83 -10.52 -19.51
C THR A 33 -4.02 -11.74 -19.06
N GLN A 34 -4.49 -12.95 -19.38
CA GLN A 34 -3.72 -14.16 -19.10
C GLN A 34 -2.33 -14.13 -19.74
N GLU A 35 -2.22 -13.60 -20.97
CA GLU A 35 -0.94 -13.44 -21.67
C GLU A 35 0.03 -12.58 -20.87
N THR A 36 -0.44 -11.45 -20.33
CA THR A 36 0.35 -10.58 -19.45
C THR A 36 0.80 -11.31 -18.19
N ILE A 37 -0.09 -12.09 -17.56
CA ILE A 37 0.22 -12.84 -16.33
C ILE A 37 1.30 -13.89 -16.60
N GLU A 38 1.18 -14.65 -17.69
CA GLU A 38 2.18 -15.65 -18.06
C GLU A 38 3.53 -15.01 -18.44
N HIS A 39 3.51 -13.86 -19.11
CA HIS A 39 4.74 -13.10 -19.37
C HIS A 39 5.41 -12.65 -18.08
N ALA A 40 4.64 -12.08 -17.14
CA ALA A 40 5.15 -11.66 -15.84
C ALA A 40 5.72 -12.84 -15.04
N LYS A 41 5.07 -14.01 -15.05
CA LYS A 41 5.59 -15.22 -14.41
C LYS A 41 6.93 -15.64 -15.01
N ALA A 42 7.03 -15.71 -16.33
CA ALA A 42 8.25 -16.10 -17.01
C ALA A 42 9.42 -15.14 -16.69
N GLU A 43 9.12 -13.85 -16.57
CA GLU A 43 10.12 -12.82 -16.29
C GLU A 43 10.46 -12.67 -14.81
N LEU A 44 9.54 -12.87 -13.88
CA LEU A 44 9.73 -12.44 -12.49
C LEU A 44 9.60 -13.55 -11.45
N ASP A 45 8.81 -14.58 -11.72
CA ASP A 45 8.41 -15.53 -10.69
C ASP A 45 9.61 -16.34 -10.17
N GLY A 46 9.65 -16.50 -8.85
CA GLY A 46 10.74 -17.20 -8.16
C GLY A 46 12.08 -16.47 -8.16
N LYS A 47 12.19 -15.25 -8.72
CA LYS A 47 13.42 -14.46 -8.64
C LYS A 47 13.70 -14.08 -7.20
N ARG A 48 14.92 -14.38 -6.75
CA ARG A 48 15.46 -14.00 -5.44
C ARG A 48 16.66 -13.10 -5.63
N PHE A 49 16.59 -11.90 -5.07
CA PHE A 49 17.71 -10.97 -5.10
C PHE A 49 18.37 -10.97 -3.72
N TYR A 50 19.59 -11.49 -3.67
CA TYR A 50 20.40 -11.49 -2.45
C TYR A 50 21.45 -10.39 -2.55
N LYS A 51 21.32 -9.34 -1.72
CA LYS A 51 22.49 -8.53 -1.36
C LYS A 51 23.07 -9.10 -0.08
N LEU A 52 24.30 -9.60 -0.15
CA LEU A 52 25.12 -9.91 1.01
C LEU A 52 25.08 -8.69 1.95
N ASN A 53 24.42 -8.87 3.10
CA ASN A 53 24.42 -8.03 4.31
C ASN A 53 23.28 -7.04 4.58
N GLU A 54 22.22 -6.90 3.78
CA GLU A 54 21.17 -5.93 4.19
C GLU A 54 19.74 -6.44 4.08
N TYR A 55 19.28 -6.95 2.94
CA TYR A 55 17.89 -7.41 2.80
C TYR A 55 17.78 -8.58 1.82
N ASP A 56 16.92 -9.53 2.16
CA ASP A 56 16.54 -10.65 1.31
C ASP A 56 15.26 -10.25 0.57
N HIS A 57 15.22 -10.46 -0.73
CA HIS A 57 14.07 -10.09 -1.55
C HIS A 57 13.60 -11.25 -2.42
N THR A 58 12.29 -11.42 -2.51
CA THR A 58 11.67 -12.41 -3.39
C THR A 58 10.56 -11.74 -4.20
N ILE A 59 10.41 -12.17 -5.45
CA ILE A 59 9.26 -11.83 -6.28
C ILE A 59 8.52 -13.12 -6.62
N GLU A 60 7.21 -13.09 -6.44
CA GLU A 60 6.28 -14.16 -6.81
C GLU A 60 5.18 -13.56 -7.68
N VAL A 61 4.71 -14.30 -8.68
CA VAL A 61 3.59 -13.86 -9.54
C VAL A 61 2.46 -14.87 -9.46
N SER A 62 1.28 -14.40 -9.05
CA SER A 62 0.09 -15.23 -8.89
C SER A 62 -0.70 -15.41 -10.18
N ASP A 63 -1.57 -16.43 -10.20
CA ASP A 63 -2.49 -16.70 -11.31
C ASP A 63 -3.56 -15.62 -11.51
N ASP A 64 -3.89 -14.83 -10.47
CA ASP A 64 -4.85 -13.73 -10.51
C ASP A 64 -4.20 -12.38 -10.87
N GLY A 65 -2.95 -12.40 -11.32
CA GLY A 65 -2.25 -11.23 -11.85
C GLY A 65 -1.77 -10.25 -10.78
N VAL A 66 -1.33 -10.79 -9.64
CA VAL A 66 -0.68 -10.04 -8.56
C VAL A 66 0.79 -10.40 -8.52
N ILE A 67 1.66 -9.39 -8.62
CA ILE A 67 3.09 -9.51 -8.38
C ILE A 67 3.34 -9.19 -6.90
N VAL A 68 3.89 -10.14 -6.16
CA VAL A 68 4.22 -9.98 -4.74
C VAL A 68 5.72 -9.82 -4.59
N PHE A 69 6.17 -8.60 -4.31
CA PHE A 69 7.52 -8.32 -3.87
C PHE A 69 7.60 -8.45 -2.35
N LYS A 70 8.52 -9.25 -1.82
CA LYS A 70 8.78 -9.35 -0.37
C LYS A 70 10.17 -8.83 -0.06
N SER A 71 10.27 -8.01 0.98
CA SER A 71 11.53 -7.53 1.55
C SER A 71 11.61 -7.94 3.01
N TYR A 72 12.65 -8.67 3.39
CA TYR A 72 12.80 -9.23 4.74
C TYR A 72 13.88 -8.47 5.51
N LEU A 73 13.57 -8.07 6.75
CA LEU A 73 14.60 -7.60 7.68
C LEU A 73 15.66 -8.69 7.93
N PRO A 74 16.91 -8.29 8.25
CA PRO A 74 17.90 -9.22 8.76
C PRO A 74 17.35 -10.08 9.92
N ARG A 75 17.71 -11.37 9.93
CA ARG A 75 17.24 -12.33 10.95
C ARG A 75 17.80 -12.05 12.34
N SER A 76 18.88 -11.26 12.44
CA SER A 76 19.51 -10.84 13.69
C SER A 76 19.66 -9.32 13.72
N GLY A 77 19.74 -8.75 14.92
CA GLY A 77 19.75 -7.30 15.13
C GLY A 77 18.34 -6.73 15.27
N GLY A 78 18.15 -5.76 16.16
CA GLY A 78 16.84 -5.19 16.52
C GLY A 78 16.20 -4.30 15.47
N TYR A 79 16.35 -4.63 14.18
CA TYR A 79 15.89 -3.86 13.04
C TYR A 79 14.36 -3.70 13.01
N VAL A 80 13.91 -2.58 12.46
CA VAL A 80 12.50 -2.22 12.28
C VAL A 80 12.34 -1.54 10.95
N TRP A 81 11.25 -1.84 10.26
CA TRP A 81 10.86 -1.05 9.11
C TRP A 81 10.40 0.35 9.53
N VAL A 82 10.90 1.35 8.82
CA VAL A 82 10.47 2.74 9.00
C VAL A 82 9.32 3.03 8.04
N PRO A 83 8.17 3.55 8.51
CA PRO A 83 7.00 3.82 7.67
C PRO A 83 7.28 4.57 6.37
N VAL A 84 8.03 5.68 6.41
CA VAL A 84 8.32 6.47 5.21
C VAL A 84 9.15 5.68 4.19
N VAL A 85 10.10 4.86 4.66
CA VAL A 85 10.95 4.01 3.79
C VAL A 85 10.12 2.94 3.09
N ILE A 86 9.18 2.32 3.81
CA ILE A 86 8.26 1.35 3.20
C ILE A 86 7.46 2.03 2.09
N GLN A 87 6.91 3.20 2.37
CA GLN A 87 6.04 3.94 1.45
C GLN A 87 6.79 4.31 0.16
N ASP A 88 7.97 4.89 0.31
CA ASP A 88 8.86 5.28 -0.80
C ASP A 88 9.32 4.08 -1.61
N SER A 89 9.80 3.03 -0.93
CA SER A 89 10.29 1.81 -1.59
C SER A 89 9.17 1.08 -2.33
N SER A 90 7.98 0.99 -1.73
CA SER A 90 6.82 0.37 -2.38
C SER A 90 6.41 1.12 -3.63
N PHE A 91 6.40 2.46 -3.59
CA PHE A 91 6.08 3.28 -4.75
C PHE A 91 7.13 3.08 -5.85
N LYS A 92 8.41 3.19 -5.53
CA LYS A 92 9.49 3.01 -6.51
C LYS A 92 9.44 1.64 -7.18
N ILE A 93 9.32 0.57 -6.40
CA ILE A 93 9.27 -0.79 -6.95
C ILE A 93 8.04 -0.98 -7.83
N SER A 94 6.88 -0.51 -7.38
CA SER A 94 5.62 -0.74 -8.11
C SER A 94 5.48 0.16 -9.33
N CYS A 95 5.64 1.46 -9.14
CA CYS A 95 5.27 2.50 -10.10
C CYS A 95 6.43 2.95 -11.00
N ASN A 96 7.68 2.60 -10.67
CA ASN A 96 8.84 2.85 -11.52
C ASN A 96 9.41 1.55 -12.06
N ASP A 97 9.84 0.64 -11.18
CA ASP A 97 10.59 -0.56 -11.60
C ASP A 97 9.69 -1.61 -12.29
N LEU A 98 8.44 -1.78 -11.81
CA LEU A 98 7.46 -2.72 -12.36
C LEU A 98 6.33 -2.02 -13.13
N ARG A 99 6.59 -0.80 -13.61
CA ARG A 99 5.58 0.05 -14.24
C ARG A 99 4.91 -0.60 -15.45
N GLU A 100 5.67 -1.36 -16.24
CA GLU A 100 5.14 -2.04 -17.42
C GLU A 100 4.01 -3.02 -17.09
N PHE A 101 4.13 -3.76 -15.97
CA PHE A 101 3.11 -4.71 -15.54
C PHE A 101 1.90 -4.00 -14.93
N ILE A 102 2.14 -2.90 -14.19
CA ILE A 102 1.09 -2.02 -13.69
C ILE A 102 0.27 -1.42 -14.85
N ASP A 103 0.93 -0.90 -15.89
CA ASP A 103 0.27 -0.31 -17.05
C ASP A 103 -0.49 -1.35 -17.86
N ALA A 104 -0.04 -2.61 -17.85
CA ALA A 104 -0.72 -3.77 -18.43
C ALA A 104 -1.86 -4.32 -17.55
N GLY A 105 -2.16 -3.68 -16.40
CA GLY A 105 -3.31 -3.98 -15.56
C GLY A 105 -3.05 -4.96 -14.42
N MET A 106 -1.79 -5.33 -14.15
CA MET A 106 -1.44 -6.11 -12.97
C MET A 106 -1.47 -5.26 -11.71
N ILE A 107 -1.44 -5.94 -10.56
CA ILE A 107 -1.26 -5.31 -9.24
C ILE A 107 0.11 -5.69 -8.71
N VAL A 108 0.81 -4.74 -8.11
CA VAL A 108 2.02 -5.01 -7.34
C VAL A 108 1.71 -4.87 -5.85
N GLN A 109 2.05 -5.87 -5.06
CA GLN A 109 2.04 -5.83 -3.60
C GLN A 109 3.47 -5.85 -3.08
N ALA A 110 3.91 -4.74 -2.48
CA ALA A 110 5.18 -4.65 -1.81
C ALA A 110 5.00 -4.98 -0.31
N GLN A 111 5.49 -6.14 0.10
CA GLN A 111 5.37 -6.69 1.43
C GLN A 111 6.69 -6.57 2.19
N PHE A 112 6.69 -5.76 3.25
CA PHE A 112 7.84 -5.59 4.13
C PHE A 112 7.67 -6.50 5.33
N VAL A 113 8.46 -7.57 5.41
CA VAL A 113 8.32 -8.64 6.39
C VAL A 113 9.24 -8.38 7.58
N GLY A 114 8.69 -8.46 8.79
CA GLY A 114 9.40 -8.20 10.06
C GLY A 114 8.76 -7.10 10.90
N ARG A 115 9.43 -6.67 11.97
CA ARG A 115 8.89 -5.67 12.91
C ARG A 115 8.63 -4.33 12.20
N GLY A 116 7.43 -3.77 12.39
CA GLY A 116 7.01 -2.53 11.73
C GLY A 116 6.66 -2.69 10.25
N GLY A 117 6.68 -3.93 9.75
CA GLY A 117 6.36 -4.25 8.36
C GLY A 117 4.90 -4.02 8.02
N ARG A 118 4.64 -3.76 6.74
CA ARG A 118 3.28 -3.62 6.18
C ARG A 118 3.29 -3.98 4.69
N ILE A 119 2.09 -4.03 4.13
CA ILE A 119 1.86 -4.29 2.72
C ILE A 119 1.33 -3.01 2.08
N GLU A 120 1.94 -2.61 0.98
CA GLU A 120 1.42 -1.56 0.11
C GLU A 120 1.07 -2.15 -1.25
N SER A 121 -0.13 -1.89 -1.73
CA SER A 121 -0.62 -2.43 -3.00
C SER A 121 -0.84 -1.28 -3.98
N TYR A 122 -0.35 -1.45 -5.20
CA TYR A 122 -0.46 -0.48 -6.29
C TYR A 122 -1.08 -1.12 -7.52
N ASN A 123 -1.96 -0.37 -8.16
CA ASN A 123 -2.43 -0.56 -9.52
C ASN A 123 -2.15 0.72 -10.30
N LYS A 124 -2.52 0.76 -11.59
CA LYS A 124 -2.30 1.92 -12.45
C LYS A 124 -2.84 3.22 -11.84
N GLN A 125 -4.10 3.22 -11.41
CA GLN A 125 -4.73 4.38 -10.79
C GLN A 125 -3.93 4.91 -9.61
N ARG A 126 -3.51 4.04 -8.68
CA ARG A 126 -2.73 4.48 -7.51
C ARG A 126 -1.34 4.99 -7.87
N CYS A 127 -0.71 4.47 -8.93
CA CYS A 127 0.55 5.03 -9.41
C CYS A 127 0.38 6.41 -10.07
N GLU A 128 -0.79 6.69 -10.65
CA GLU A 128 -1.10 7.97 -11.30
C GLU A 128 -1.59 9.03 -10.31
N GLU A 129 -2.35 8.65 -9.28
CA GLU A 129 -2.93 9.57 -8.29
C GLU A 129 -1.89 10.20 -7.37
N TYR A 130 -0.84 9.45 -7.00
CA TYR A 130 0.08 9.89 -5.95
C TYR A 130 1.33 10.60 -6.49
N GLY A 131 1.64 10.50 -7.80
CA GLY A 131 2.89 11.03 -8.37
C GLY A 131 4.13 10.53 -7.63
N ASP A 132 5.32 11.10 -7.89
CA ASP A 132 6.45 10.89 -6.99
C ASP A 132 6.06 11.42 -5.59
N PRO A 133 6.14 10.61 -4.54
CA PRO A 133 5.52 10.98 -3.28
C PRO A 133 6.30 12.12 -2.59
N VAL A 134 5.59 13.20 -2.27
CA VAL A 134 6.09 14.31 -1.44
C VAL A 134 5.73 14.02 0.01
N TRP A 135 6.66 13.45 0.75
CA TRP A 135 6.47 13.12 2.17
C TRP A 135 6.67 14.39 3.04
N ASN A 136 5.60 14.87 3.68
CA ASN A 136 5.63 15.95 4.68
C ASN A 136 5.85 15.41 6.09
#